data_AF-A0A842Q6T9-F1
#
_entry.id   AF-A0A842Q6T9-F1
#
_cell.length_a   1.000
_cell.length_b   1.000
_cell.length_c   1.000
_cell.angle_alpha   90.00
_cell.angle_beta   90.00
_cell.angle_gamma   90.00
#
_symmetry.space_group_name_H-M   'P 1'
#
loop_
_entity.id
_entity.type
_entity.pdbx_description
1 polymer ?
#
loop_
_entity_poly.entity_id
_entity_poly.type
_entity_poly.pdbx_seq_one_letter_code
_entity_poly.pdbx_strand_id
1 'polypeptide(L)'
;MWEVNYVLFMTKSINERSSADVAEVQAVTTSTILDDSDLTIIKLLVAGHNNQQIANETKIPLSTVQRKTRMMFEKGYVTSRNEINYKRLGYKRGLIHIYLEHGDIKQTATRVTKMNSLQAVSLHAGNSDIIGFFLYKNTEQVLGLIDEVKKMEGIGNVVWSEEVYTFPQMNHTSKMFMMHDELR
;
A
#
# COMPACT_ATOMS: atom_id res chain seq x y z
N MET A 1 -20.38 8.23 12.52
CA MET A 1 -19.02 8.26 13.11
C MET A 1 -18.29 7.08 12.48
N TRP A 2 -17.46 7.32 11.46
CA TRP A 2 -16.82 6.24 10.70
C TRP A 2 -15.30 6.41 10.81
N GLU A 3 -14.68 5.50 11.55
CA GLU A 3 -13.21 5.40 11.70
C GLU A 3 -12.63 4.65 10.50
N VAL A 4 -11.63 5.24 9.86
CA VAL A 4 -10.87 4.65 8.75
C VAL A 4 -9.63 3.97 9.35
N ASN A 5 -9.50 2.66 9.12
CA ASN A 5 -8.38 1.84 9.57
C ASN A 5 -7.35 1.69 8.46
N TYR A 6 -6.06 1.70 8.81
CA TYR A 6 -4.95 1.38 7.91
C TYR A 6 -4.62 -0.11 8.03
N VAL A 7 -4.62 -0.86 6.92
CA VAL A 7 -3.96 -2.18 6.83
C VAL A 7 -3.23 -2.36 5.49
N LEU A 8 -2.17 -3.16 5.53
CA LEU A 8 -1.20 -3.52 4.47
C LEU A 8 -1.74 -3.42 3.03
N PHE A 9 -1.06 -2.61 2.22
CA PHE A 9 -1.56 -2.10 0.94
C PHE A 9 -1.37 -3.06 -0.24
N MET A 10 -2.48 -3.38 -0.91
CA MET A 10 -2.54 -4.03 -2.22
C MET A 10 -2.22 -3.03 -3.34
N THR A 11 -1.07 -3.11 -4.00
CA THR A 11 -0.82 -2.35 -5.24
C THR A 11 -0.74 -3.31 -6.42
N LYS A 12 -1.78 -3.34 -7.26
CA LYS A 12 -1.66 -3.89 -8.62
C LYS A 12 -1.39 -2.71 -9.55
N SER A 13 -0.11 -2.41 -9.78
CA SER A 13 0.30 -1.50 -10.85
C SER A 13 0.54 -2.33 -12.11
N ILE A 14 -0.34 -2.21 -13.09
CA ILE A 14 -0.08 -2.67 -14.45
C ILE A 14 0.39 -1.44 -15.20
N ASN A 15 1.70 -1.38 -15.48
CA ASN A 15 2.21 -0.56 -16.55
C ASN A 15 3.41 -1.29 -17.17
N GLU A 16 3.11 -2.10 -18.19
CA GLU A 16 4.12 -2.61 -19.10
C GLU A 16 4.58 -1.47 -20.01
N ARG A 17 5.82 -1.01 -19.84
CA ARG A 17 6.52 -0.29 -20.91
C ARG A 17 7.89 -0.93 -21.12
N SER A 18 8.03 -1.42 -22.34
CA SER A 18 9.19 -2.07 -22.94
C SER A 18 10.45 -1.23 -22.86
N SER A 19 11.58 -1.93 -22.72
CA SER A 19 12.95 -1.43 -22.69
C SER A 19 13.41 -0.97 -24.08
N ALA A 20 13.66 0.32 -24.25
CA ALA A 20 14.66 0.91 -25.14
C ALA A 20 14.61 2.43 -24.95
N ASP A 21 15.63 3.00 -24.31
CA ASP A 21 16.31 4.25 -24.68
C ASP A 21 17.18 4.72 -23.52
N VAL A 22 18.48 4.46 -23.68
CA VAL A 22 19.56 4.96 -22.83
C VAL A 22 20.15 6.17 -23.56
N ALA A 23 19.77 7.39 -23.16
CA ALA A 23 20.56 8.60 -23.39
C ALA A 23 20.05 9.78 -22.55
N GLU A 24 21.01 10.54 -22.02
CA GLU A 24 20.91 11.89 -21.43
C GLU A 24 20.20 12.07 -20.08
N VAL A 25 21.02 12.01 -19.01
CA VAL A 25 20.71 12.61 -17.72
C VAL A 25 20.89 14.13 -17.86
N GLN A 26 19.87 14.81 -18.38
CA GLN A 26 19.70 16.24 -18.12
C GLN A 26 19.03 16.40 -16.76
N ALA A 27 19.60 17.24 -15.92
CA ALA A 27 19.10 17.55 -14.59
C ALA A 27 17.65 18.05 -14.67
N VAL A 28 16.70 17.16 -14.42
CA VAL A 28 15.31 17.52 -14.19
C VAL A 28 15.29 18.28 -12.87
N THR A 29 15.26 19.61 -12.97
CA THR A 29 14.85 20.49 -11.88
C THR A 29 13.42 20.14 -11.53
N THR A 30 13.24 19.17 -10.63
CA THR A 30 11.94 18.84 -10.03
C THR A 30 11.51 20.05 -9.20
N SER A 31 10.81 21.00 -9.83
CA SER A 31 10.11 22.04 -9.08
C SER A 31 9.04 21.36 -8.24
N THR A 32 8.96 21.71 -6.97
CA THR A 32 8.00 21.19 -6.01
C THR A 32 6.56 21.43 -6.50
N ILE A 33 5.88 20.37 -6.95
CA ILE A 33 4.59 20.43 -7.67
C ILE A 33 3.39 20.75 -6.74
N LEU A 34 3.55 20.61 -5.41
CA LEU A 34 2.51 20.87 -4.41
C LEU A 34 2.89 22.09 -3.57
N ASP A 35 1.95 23.02 -3.41
CA ASP A 35 2.09 24.19 -2.53
C ASP A 35 1.61 23.90 -1.09
N ASP A 36 1.85 24.81 -0.14
CA ASP A 36 1.45 24.61 1.26
C ASP A 36 -0.07 24.43 1.44
N SER A 37 -0.86 25.05 0.56
CA SER A 37 -2.31 24.88 0.55
C SER A 37 -2.69 23.47 0.10
N ASP A 38 -1.95 22.89 -0.85
CA ASP A 38 -2.13 21.52 -1.30
C ASP A 38 -1.83 20.53 -0.16
N LEU A 39 -0.72 20.72 0.55
CA LEU A 39 -0.36 19.88 1.69
C LEU A 39 -1.41 19.95 2.81
N THR A 40 -1.95 21.14 3.06
CA THR A 40 -3.03 21.35 4.03
C THR A 40 -4.31 20.62 3.62
N ILE A 41 -4.70 20.70 2.35
CA ILE A 41 -5.85 19.96 1.81
C ILE A 41 -5.63 18.46 1.93
N ILE A 42 -4.45 17.94 1.59
CA ILE A 42 -4.10 16.52 1.72
C ILE A 42 -4.21 16.07 3.18
N LYS A 43 -3.69 16.86 4.13
CA LYS A 43 -3.78 16.57 5.56
C LYS A 43 -5.24 16.39 6.00
N LEU A 44 -6.13 17.28 5.58
CA LEU A 44 -7.55 17.21 5.94
C LEU A 44 -8.29 16.07 5.23
N LEU A 45 -7.96 15.78 3.97
CA LEU A 45 -8.49 14.62 3.24
C LEU A 45 -8.14 13.31 3.93
N VAL A 46 -6.87 13.14 4.35
CA VAL A 46 -6.43 11.94 5.10
C VAL A 46 -7.12 11.87 6.47
N ALA A 47 -7.43 13.01 7.08
CA ALA A 47 -8.24 13.08 8.29
C ALA A 47 -9.74 12.77 8.07
N GLY A 48 -10.17 12.47 6.85
CA GLY A 48 -11.55 12.11 6.52
C GLY A 48 -12.48 13.30 6.28
N HIS A 49 -11.95 14.52 6.14
CA HIS A 49 -12.76 15.69 5.82
C HIS A 49 -13.23 15.65 4.36
N ASN A 50 -14.47 16.04 4.12
CA ASN A 50 -14.98 16.27 2.77
C ASN A 50 -14.63 17.68 2.28
N ASN A 51 -14.77 17.92 0.97
CA ASN A 51 -14.41 19.20 0.34
C ASN A 51 -15.10 20.43 0.98
N GLN A 52 -16.33 20.29 1.48
CA GLN A 52 -17.05 21.38 2.15
C GLN A 52 -16.43 21.72 3.50
N GLN A 53 -16.10 20.71 4.29
CA GLN A 53 -15.42 20.88 5.57
C GLN A 53 -14.04 21.52 5.37
N ILE A 54 -13.28 21.04 4.38
CA ILE A 54 -11.96 21.58 4.04
C ILE A 54 -12.04 23.06 3.65
N ALA A 55 -13.01 23.44 2.79
CA ALA A 55 -13.20 24.84 2.40
C ALA A 55 -13.52 25.75 3.60
N ASN A 56 -14.38 25.28 4.51
CA ASN A 56 -14.77 26.04 5.70
C ASN A 56 -13.60 26.26 6.67
N GLU A 57 -12.73 25.25 6.82
CA GLU A 57 -11.59 25.27 7.73
C GLU A 57 -10.42 26.07 7.17
N THR A 58 -10.06 25.84 5.91
CA THR A 58 -8.92 26.50 5.24
C THR A 58 -9.23 27.92 4.76
N LYS A 59 -10.51 28.31 4.74
CA LYS A 59 -11.02 29.55 4.11
C LYS A 59 -10.72 29.65 2.60
N ILE A 60 -10.34 28.54 1.97
CA ILE A 60 -10.17 28.45 0.52
C ILE A 60 -11.55 28.29 -0.12
N PRO A 61 -11.85 29.00 -1.24
CA PRO A 61 -13.11 28.80 -1.94
C PRO A 61 -13.36 27.33 -2.29
N LEU A 62 -14.60 26.87 -2.11
CA LEU A 62 -14.97 25.46 -2.34
C LEU A 62 -14.57 24.96 -3.75
N SER A 63 -14.76 25.79 -4.77
CA SER A 63 -14.39 25.46 -6.15
C SER A 63 -12.88 25.21 -6.31
N THR A 64 -12.05 25.95 -5.57
CA THR A 64 -10.59 25.76 -5.55
C THR A 64 -10.20 24.47 -4.85
N VAL A 65 -10.82 24.16 -3.70
CA VAL A 65 -10.60 22.89 -2.98
C VAL A 65 -10.97 21.71 -3.89
N GLN A 66 -12.18 21.73 -4.47
CA GLN A 66 -12.64 20.66 -5.37
C GLN A 66 -11.67 20.44 -6.55
N ARG A 67 -11.20 21.52 -7.18
CA ARG A 67 -10.23 21.46 -8.29
C ARG A 67 -8.90 20.85 -7.84
N LYS A 68 -8.34 21.30 -6.71
CA LYS A 68 -7.07 20.80 -6.16
C LYS A 68 -7.19 19.33 -5.74
N THR A 69 -8.23 18.96 -5.00
CA THR A 69 -8.51 17.57 -4.62
C THR A 69 -8.62 16.66 -5.84
N ARG A 70 -9.36 17.07 -6.88
CA ARG A 70 -9.45 16.29 -8.13
C ARG A 70 -8.08 16.09 -8.75
N MET A 71 -7.28 17.14 -8.87
CA MET A 71 -5.92 17.07 -9.41
C MET A 71 -5.03 16.12 -8.58
N MET A 72 -5.17 16.13 -7.25
CA MET A 72 -4.42 15.23 -6.36
C MET A 72 -4.76 13.76 -6.60
N PHE A 73 -6.04 13.43 -6.84
CA PHE A 73 -6.44 12.08 -7.21
C PHE A 73 -5.97 11.70 -8.62
N GLU A 74 -6.14 12.59 -9.60
CA GLU A 74 -5.73 12.35 -11.00
C GLU A 74 -4.21 12.15 -11.15
N LYS A 75 -3.41 12.88 -10.38
CA LYS A 75 -1.95 12.77 -10.37
C LYS A 75 -1.41 11.71 -9.39
N GLY A 76 -2.28 11.05 -8.63
CA GLY A 76 -1.90 9.98 -7.70
C GLY A 76 -1.23 10.46 -6.40
N TYR A 77 -1.30 11.76 -6.07
CA TYR A 77 -0.86 12.26 -4.76
C TYR A 77 -1.75 11.77 -3.63
N VAL A 78 -3.04 11.56 -3.92
CA VAL A 78 -4.01 10.96 -3.00
C VAL A 78 -4.66 9.78 -3.70
N THR A 79 -4.83 8.67 -2.99
CA THR A 79 -5.60 7.52 -3.47
C THR A 79 -6.72 7.21 -2.50
N SER A 80 -7.90 6.87 -3.02
CA SER A 80 -9.03 6.39 -2.22
C SER A 80 -9.18 4.90 -2.44
N ARG A 81 -9.41 4.14 -1.36
CA ARG A 81 -9.60 2.69 -1.41
C ARG A 81 -10.78 2.32 -0.55
N ASN A 82 -11.69 1.53 -1.11
CA ASN A 82 -12.72 0.85 -0.34
C ASN A 82 -12.14 -0.46 0.17
N GLU A 83 -12.25 -0.70 1.47
CA GLU A 83 -11.76 -1.92 2.10
C GLU A 83 -12.92 -2.82 2.52
N ILE A 84 -12.77 -4.11 2.24
CA ILE A 84 -13.71 -5.12 2.71
C ILE A 84 -13.39 -5.45 4.16
N ASN A 85 -14.41 -5.44 5.02
CA ASN A 85 -14.27 -5.96 6.38
C ASN A 85 -14.31 -7.49 6.39
N TYR A 86 -13.17 -8.11 6.10
CA TYR A 86 -13.01 -9.57 6.01
C TYR A 86 -13.40 -10.31 7.30
N LYS A 87 -13.12 -9.71 8.46
CA LYS A 87 -13.50 -10.27 9.77
C LYS A 87 -15.01 -10.45 9.89
N ARG A 88 -15.80 -9.46 9.43
CA ARG A 88 -17.27 -9.55 9.40
C ARG A 88 -17.79 -10.58 8.38
N LEU A 89 -16.99 -10.93 7.39
CA LEU A 89 -17.30 -11.98 6.41
C LEU A 89 -16.82 -13.38 6.84
N GLY A 90 -16.31 -13.51 8.08
CA GLY A 90 -15.84 -14.78 8.64
C GLY A 90 -14.45 -15.21 8.15
N TYR A 91 -13.68 -14.31 7.53
CA TYR A 91 -12.31 -14.58 7.13
C TYR A 91 -11.34 -14.12 8.21
N LYS A 92 -10.30 -14.91 8.41
CA LYS A 92 -9.07 -14.56 9.12
C LYS A 92 -8.02 -14.09 8.13
N ARG A 93 -7.06 -13.32 8.64
CA ARG A 93 -5.96 -12.71 7.88
C ARG A 93 -4.67 -13.44 8.21
N GLY A 94 -3.92 -13.82 7.19
CA GLY A 94 -2.66 -14.52 7.32
C GLY A 94 -1.55 -13.84 6.53
N LEU A 95 -0.33 -13.97 7.02
CA LEU A 95 0.90 -13.63 6.31
C LEU A 95 1.69 -14.91 6.06
N ILE A 96 2.10 -15.13 4.81
CA ILE A 96 3.03 -16.19 4.45
C ILE A 96 4.40 -15.57 4.21
N HIS A 97 5.41 -16.14 4.84
CA HIS A 97 6.80 -15.74 4.79
C HIS A 97 7.56 -16.78 3.98
N ILE A 98 8.15 -16.35 2.89
CA ILE A 98 8.82 -17.22 1.92
C ILE A 98 10.30 -16.88 1.91
N TYR A 99 11.12 -17.91 2.02
CA TYR A 99 12.57 -17.84 2.05
C TYR A 99 13.12 -18.62 0.86
N LEU A 100 13.94 -17.96 0.06
CA LEU A 100 14.57 -18.55 -1.10
C LEU A 100 15.91 -19.16 -0.69
N GLU A 101 16.16 -20.38 -1.17
CA GLU A 101 17.49 -20.99 -1.05
C GLU A 101 18.37 -20.57 -2.25
N HIS A 102 17.75 -20.44 -3.42
CA HIS A 102 18.42 -20.06 -4.66
C HIS A 102 17.40 -19.47 -5.66
N GLY A 103 17.91 -18.88 -6.74
CA GLY A 103 17.10 -18.30 -7.81
C GLY A 103 16.87 -16.80 -7.66
N ASP A 104 16.17 -16.22 -8.65
CA ASP A 104 15.90 -14.78 -8.69
C ASP A 104 14.66 -14.43 -7.86
N ILE A 105 14.83 -13.50 -6.92
CA ILE A 105 13.77 -13.07 -6.00
C ILE A 105 12.60 -12.41 -6.72
N LYS A 106 12.85 -11.60 -7.75
CA LYS A 106 11.80 -10.89 -8.49
C LYS A 106 11.00 -11.87 -9.35
N GLN A 107 11.68 -12.79 -10.01
CA GLN A 107 11.06 -13.83 -10.82
C GLN A 107 10.20 -14.74 -9.94
N THR A 108 10.72 -15.15 -8.78
CA THR A 108 9.96 -16.01 -7.85
C THR A 108 8.76 -15.27 -7.28
N ALA A 109 8.91 -14.01 -6.85
CA ALA A 109 7.77 -13.19 -6.43
C ALA A 109 6.73 -13.02 -7.54
N THR A 110 7.15 -12.88 -8.80
CA THR A 110 6.25 -12.83 -9.96
C THR A 110 5.50 -14.15 -10.22
N ARG A 111 6.07 -15.30 -9.82
CA ARG A 111 5.32 -16.57 -9.83
C ARG A 111 4.31 -16.61 -8.70
N VAL A 112 4.72 -16.21 -7.50
CA VAL A 112 3.88 -16.16 -6.30
C VAL A 112 2.67 -15.23 -6.49
N THR A 113 2.81 -14.11 -7.20
CA THR A 113 1.69 -13.18 -7.49
C THR A 113 0.60 -13.77 -8.38
N LYS A 114 0.85 -14.90 -9.07
CA LYS A 114 -0.14 -15.58 -9.91
C LYS A 114 -1.06 -16.51 -9.12
N MET A 115 -0.78 -16.71 -7.82
CA MET A 115 -1.57 -17.58 -6.95
C MET A 115 -2.88 -16.89 -6.56
N ASN A 116 -4.02 -17.53 -6.82
CA ASN A 116 -5.34 -17.01 -6.44
C ASN A 116 -5.55 -16.93 -4.92
N SER A 117 -4.79 -17.73 -4.17
CA SER A 117 -4.83 -17.81 -2.72
C SER A 117 -4.23 -16.57 -2.04
N LEU A 118 -3.42 -15.79 -2.75
CA LEU A 118 -2.77 -14.59 -2.23
C LEU A 118 -3.49 -13.33 -2.70
N GLN A 119 -3.69 -12.42 -1.77
CA GLN A 119 -4.22 -11.09 -2.04
C GLN A 119 -3.05 -10.19 -2.47
N ALA A 120 -2.02 -10.08 -1.64
CA ALA A 120 -0.87 -9.21 -1.89
C ALA A 120 0.43 -10.01 -1.83
N VAL A 121 1.45 -9.53 -2.54
CA VAL A 121 2.82 -10.05 -2.47
C VAL A 121 3.76 -8.86 -2.45
N SER A 122 4.71 -8.87 -1.52
CA SER A 122 5.74 -7.85 -1.38
C SER A 122 7.12 -8.49 -1.25
N LEU A 123 8.12 -7.81 -1.81
CA LEU A 123 9.52 -8.09 -1.55
C LEU A 123 9.93 -7.39 -0.26
N HIS A 124 10.66 -8.09 0.61
CA HIS A 124 11.08 -7.55 1.90
C HIS A 124 12.60 -7.55 2.00
N ALA A 125 13.17 -6.41 2.38
CA ALA A 125 14.54 -6.35 2.86
C ALA A 125 14.52 -6.69 4.36
N GLY A 126 14.90 -7.91 4.73
CA GLY A 126 14.84 -8.39 6.10
C GLY A 126 14.85 -9.90 6.20
N ASN A 127 14.21 -10.44 7.24
CA ASN A 127 14.26 -11.88 7.51
C ASN A 127 13.64 -12.73 6.40
N SER A 128 12.51 -12.31 5.81
CA SER A 128 11.85 -13.02 4.73
C SER A 128 12.11 -12.31 3.40
N ASP A 129 12.34 -13.08 2.34
CA ASP A 129 12.56 -12.53 1.00
C ASP A 129 11.24 -12.01 0.39
N ILE A 130 10.18 -12.82 0.52
CA ILE A 130 8.86 -12.54 -0.02
C ILE A 130 7.83 -12.71 1.10
N ILE A 131 6.90 -11.76 1.21
CA ILE A 131 5.74 -11.86 2.09
C ILE A 131 4.47 -11.82 1.25
N GLY A 132 3.59 -12.80 1.48
CA GLY A 132 2.26 -12.85 0.90
C GLY A 132 1.19 -12.56 1.95
N PHE A 133 0.20 -11.75 1.62
CA PHE A 133 -1.01 -11.56 2.42
C PHE A 133 -2.11 -12.46 1.86
N PHE A 134 -2.80 -13.21 2.73
CA PHE A 134 -3.87 -14.11 2.33
C PHE A 134 -5.04 -14.11 3.33
N LEU A 135 -6.18 -14.63 2.86
CA LEU A 135 -7.40 -14.76 3.63
C LEU A 135 -7.78 -16.22 3.72
N TYR A 136 -8.25 -16.66 4.88
CA TYR A 136 -8.65 -18.05 5.10
C TYR A 136 -9.81 -18.14 6.10
N LYS A 137 -10.58 -19.22 6.03
CA LYS A 137 -11.67 -19.56 6.96
C LYS A 137 -11.32 -20.75 7.85
N ASN A 138 -10.47 -21.65 7.37
CA ASN A 138 -10.05 -22.85 8.08
C ASN A 138 -8.57 -23.15 7.85
N THR A 139 -8.00 -24.01 8.70
CA THR A 139 -6.57 -24.34 8.67
C THR A 139 -6.19 -25.16 7.44
N GLU A 140 -7.12 -25.90 6.83
CA GLU A 140 -6.88 -26.66 5.60
C GLU A 140 -6.48 -25.75 4.43
N GLN A 141 -7.10 -24.57 4.32
CA GLN A 141 -6.71 -23.56 3.33
C GLN A 141 -5.29 -23.04 3.54
N VAL A 142 -4.87 -22.90 4.80
CA VAL A 142 -3.50 -22.51 5.16
C VAL A 142 -2.51 -23.59 4.73
N LEU A 143 -2.80 -24.85 5.05
CA LEU A 143 -1.95 -25.98 4.67
C LEU A 143 -1.85 -26.13 3.15
N GLY A 144 -2.96 -25.97 2.43
CA GLY A 144 -2.98 -25.99 0.97
C GLY A 144 -2.11 -24.88 0.37
N LEU A 145 -2.19 -23.66 0.91
CA LEU A 145 -1.33 -22.56 0.49
C LEU A 145 0.16 -22.85 0.74
N ILE A 146 0.51 -23.36 1.93
CA ILE A 146 1.90 -23.70 2.26
C ILE A 146 2.45 -24.78 1.31
N ASP A 147 1.65 -25.82 1.04
CA ASP A 147 2.02 -26.89 0.11
C ASP A 147 2.19 -26.37 -1.33
N GLU A 148 1.28 -25.52 -1.81
CA GLU A 148 1.37 -24.89 -3.13
C GLU A 148 2.65 -24.05 -3.27
N VAL A 149 2.99 -23.26 -2.25
CA VAL A 149 4.24 -22.47 -2.24
C VAL A 149 5.46 -23.39 -2.19
N LYS A 150 5.52 -24.36 -1.30
CA LYS A 150 6.68 -25.26 -1.14
C LYS A 150 7.04 -26.05 -2.40
N LYS A 151 6.09 -26.26 -3.31
CA LYS A 151 6.33 -26.92 -4.59
C LYS A 151 7.05 -26.06 -5.62
N MET A 152 7.19 -24.75 -5.38
CA MET A 152 7.88 -23.87 -6.31
C MET A 152 9.40 -24.02 -6.18
N GLU A 153 10.06 -24.18 -7.32
CA GLU A 153 11.52 -24.21 -7.42
C GLU A 153 12.17 -22.95 -6.83
N GLY A 154 13.27 -23.14 -6.10
CA GLY A 154 14.04 -22.09 -5.43
C GLY A 154 13.57 -21.75 -4.02
N ILE A 155 12.39 -22.22 -3.60
CA ILE A 155 11.86 -21.97 -2.25
C ILE A 155 12.47 -22.97 -1.27
N GLY A 156 13.21 -22.47 -0.28
CA GLY A 156 13.82 -23.27 0.77
C GLY A 156 12.92 -23.46 1.98
N ASN A 157 12.28 -22.38 2.45
CA ASN A 157 11.42 -22.43 3.63
C ASN A 157 10.16 -21.56 3.49
N VAL A 158 9.11 -21.98 4.19
CA VAL A 158 7.82 -21.30 4.24
C VAL A 158 7.32 -21.31 5.68
N VAL A 159 7.09 -20.13 6.23
CA VAL A 159 6.49 -19.90 7.55
C VAL A 159 5.21 -19.10 7.36
N TRP A 160 4.27 -19.20 8.29
CA TRP A 160 3.07 -18.36 8.25
C TRP A 160 2.73 -17.82 9.63
N SER A 161 1.97 -16.74 9.66
CA SER A 161 1.42 -16.15 10.89
C SER A 161 -0.03 -15.72 10.68
N GLU A 162 -0.82 -15.78 11.76
CA GLU A 162 -2.16 -15.19 11.81
C GLU A 162 -2.07 -13.75 12.31
N GLU A 163 -2.75 -12.82 11.63
CA GLU A 163 -3.02 -11.50 12.18
C GLU A 163 -4.19 -11.61 13.17
N VAL A 164 -3.86 -11.69 14.46
CA VAL A 164 -4.86 -11.85 15.54
C VAL A 164 -5.57 -10.53 15.86
N TYR A 165 -4.82 -9.44 15.86
CA TYR A 165 -5.35 -8.10 16.15
C TYR A 165 -4.50 -7.02 15.47
N THR A 166 -5.15 -5.97 15.01
CA THR A 166 -4.50 -4.79 14.43
C THR A 166 -4.90 -3.58 15.25
N PHE A 167 -3.93 -2.78 15.65
CA PHE A 167 -4.21 -1.50 16.31
C PHE A 167 -4.45 -0.45 15.23
N PRO A 168 -5.59 0.26 15.27
CA PRO A 168 -5.76 1.46 14.45
C PRO A 168 -4.66 2.45 14.86
N GLN A 169 -3.83 2.87 13.91
CA GLN A 169 -3.03 4.07 14.14
C GLN A 169 -3.83 5.28 13.67
N MET A 170 -4.12 6.19 14.60
CA MET A 170 -4.70 7.48 14.24
C MET A 170 -3.66 8.29 13.44
N ASN A 171 -3.97 8.54 12.17
CA ASN A 171 -3.39 9.53 11.25
C ASN A 171 -2.00 10.09 11.65
N HIS A 172 -0.95 9.37 11.27
CA HIS A 172 0.43 9.84 11.36
C HIS A 172 0.78 11.01 10.41
N THR A 173 -0.17 11.49 9.62
CA THR A 173 -0.02 12.66 8.75
C THR A 173 0.51 13.87 9.52
N SER A 174 0.11 14.03 10.79
CA SER A 174 0.67 15.08 11.64
C SER A 174 2.15 14.89 11.95
N LYS A 175 2.67 13.67 12.15
CA LYS A 175 4.11 13.46 12.43
C LYS A 175 4.99 13.56 11.19
N MET A 176 4.50 13.12 10.02
CA MET A 176 5.28 13.14 8.78
C MET A 176 5.54 14.57 8.29
N PHE A 177 4.60 15.50 8.51
CA PHE A 177 4.81 16.93 8.24
C PHE A 177 5.68 17.62 9.31
N MET A 178 5.62 17.20 10.59
CA MET A 178 6.43 17.80 11.66
C MET A 178 7.94 17.54 11.48
N MET A 179 8.35 16.40 10.90
CA MET A 179 9.78 16.13 10.63
C MET A 179 10.39 17.09 9.59
N HIS A 180 9.58 17.75 8.77
CA HIS A 180 10.07 18.70 7.78
C HIS A 180 10.36 20.09 8.37
N ASP A 181 9.71 20.44 9.49
CA ASP A 181 9.86 21.73 10.19
C ASP A 181 11.03 21.72 11.19
N GLU A 182 11.42 20.56 11.73
CA GLU A 182 12.56 20.42 12.66
C GLU A 182 13.94 20.42 11.96
N LEU A 183 13.96 20.45 10.62
CA LEU A 183 15.18 20.43 9.79
C LEU A 183 15.42 21.76 9.04
N ARG A 184 14.74 22.84 9.42
CA ARG A 184 14.99 24.21 8.96
C ARG A 184 15.46 25.10 10.10
#